data_AF-A0A9X1DMQ2-F1
#
_entry.id   AF-A0A9X1DMQ2-F1
#
_cell.length_a   1.000
_cell.length_b   1.000
_cell.length_c   1.000
_cell.angle_alpha   90.00
_cell.angle_beta   90.00
_cell.angle_gamma   90.00
#
_symmetry.space_group_name_H-M   'P 1'
#
loop_
_entity.id
_entity.type
_entity.pdbx_description
1 polymer ?
#
loop_
_entity_poly.entity_id
_entity_poly.type
_entity_poly.pdbx_seq_one_letter_code
_entity_poly.pdbx_strand_id
1 'polypeptide(L)'
;MTRKYIISRNYKNNKKFIDKIENRTLKEINTGNQKYGKITNPEDHTIWTKAYPNYKAKRVSKAIDFEGQIVRIIKYNRTNKGGYYLFEIDNKKIGWLNTGAFEIIEEPILLKEREVRGTAEINLGDYHIWDKPYGLQDAMVLENGPTFNGRIVEFDKEAVTQLGTYAHISLDGISIGWIDKQALIVQEVHGLEVNDQFVPYPDKSDFNFVNMGRLSPEKGQDNLIRAFAGFHEKNKNSKLYILGQGPLKEDLQAIIDELDLNHSIHLLGQLENPFSFMEKCDCFVLSSHYEGQPMVLLEAMTLGMKIMATDIVANRTVLENGKYGLLVENSIDGLEKGLSTMVSEDNPKLAKFDYTQYNGLAMETFNKCL
;
A
#
# COMPACT_ATOMS: atom_id res chain seq x y z
N MET A 1 -6.16 18.70 48.51
CA MET A 1 -4.94 17.86 48.45
C MET A 1 -5.02 16.96 47.22
N THR A 2 -4.16 17.15 46.21
CA THR A 2 -4.23 16.37 44.96
C THR A 2 -3.90 14.89 45.18
N ARG A 3 -4.56 13.99 44.44
CA ARG A 3 -4.34 12.53 44.49
C ARG A 3 -2.85 12.14 44.42
N LYS A 4 -2.07 12.83 43.59
CA LYS A 4 -0.61 12.65 43.47
C LYS A 4 0.15 12.95 44.78
N TYR A 5 -0.26 13.97 45.54
CA TYR A 5 0.38 14.34 46.80
C TYR A 5 0.11 13.29 47.89
N ILE A 6 -1.12 12.79 47.99
CA ILE A 6 -1.49 11.73 48.94
C ILE A 6 -0.73 10.43 48.63
N ILE A 7 -0.64 10.05 47.35
CA ILE A 7 0.13 8.86 46.91
C ILE A 7 1.61 9.01 47.26
N SER A 8 2.21 10.18 46.98
CA SER A 8 3.62 10.46 47.28
C SER A 8 3.92 10.38 48.77
N ARG A 9 3.07 11.00 49.61
CA ARG A 9 3.23 11.02 51.07
C ARG A 9 3.04 9.62 51.68
N ASN A 10 2.05 8.86 51.21
CA ASN A 10 1.85 7.47 51.63
C ASN A 10 3.00 6.55 51.21
N TYR A 11 3.55 6.73 50.00
CA TYR A 11 4.71 5.95 49.56
C TYR A 11 5.93 6.26 50.42
N LYS A 12 6.22 7.53 50.72
CA LYS A 12 7.33 7.90 51.62
C LYS A 12 7.20 7.28 53.00
N ASN A 13 6.00 7.31 53.59
CA ASN A 13 5.77 6.78 54.93
C ASN A 13 5.77 5.25 55.02
N ASN A 14 5.40 4.56 53.93
CA ASN A 14 5.20 3.10 53.92
C ASN A 14 6.11 2.36 52.93
N LYS A 15 7.19 2.99 52.44
CA LYS A 15 8.06 2.48 51.37
C LYS A 15 8.51 1.04 51.60
N LYS A 16 8.98 0.73 52.82
CA LYS A 16 9.47 -0.61 53.19
C LYS A 16 8.40 -1.70 53.11
N PHE A 17 7.13 -1.37 53.37
CA PHE A 17 6.00 -2.30 53.25
C PHE A 17 5.57 -2.43 51.80
N ILE A 18 5.41 -1.30 51.09
CA ILE A 18 4.94 -1.28 49.70
C ILE A 18 5.91 -2.01 48.78
N ASP A 19 7.22 -1.81 48.94
CA ASP A 19 8.25 -2.47 48.13
C ASP A 19 8.32 -3.99 48.39
N LYS A 20 7.72 -4.49 49.49
CA LYS A 20 7.63 -5.92 49.83
C LYS A 20 6.33 -6.59 49.38
N ILE A 21 5.36 -5.85 48.84
CA ILE A 21 4.10 -6.46 48.41
C ILE A 21 4.36 -7.35 47.20
N GLU A 22 4.07 -8.63 47.38
CA GLU A 22 4.20 -9.62 46.32
C GLU A 22 3.10 -9.42 45.26
N ASN A 23 3.44 -9.68 44.00
CA ASN A 23 2.49 -9.75 42.88
C ASN A 23 1.78 -8.43 42.52
N ARG A 24 2.48 -7.28 42.61
CA ARG A 24 1.96 -5.99 42.12
C ARG A 24 3.01 -5.08 41.46
N THR A 25 2.50 -4.14 40.65
CA THR A 25 3.28 -3.02 40.14
C THR A 25 3.58 -2.04 41.28
N LEU A 26 4.87 -1.73 41.43
CA LEU A 26 5.41 -0.77 42.39
C LEU A 26 5.57 0.63 41.79
N LYS A 27 5.83 0.71 40.47
CA LYS A 27 5.93 1.96 39.71
C LYS A 27 5.43 1.71 38.30
N GLU A 28 4.62 2.62 37.77
CA GLU A 28 4.19 2.64 36.36
C GLU A 28 4.59 3.98 35.73
N ILE A 29 5.11 3.94 34.52
CA ILE A 29 5.48 5.10 33.71
C ILE A 29 4.95 4.87 32.30
N ASN A 30 4.22 5.84 31.74
CA ASN A 30 3.92 5.86 30.31
C ASN A 30 5.14 6.45 29.59
N THR A 31 5.69 5.73 28.63
CA THR A 31 6.93 6.12 27.95
C THR A 31 6.71 7.08 26.79
N GLY A 32 5.45 7.36 26.44
CA GLY A 32 5.09 8.16 25.26
C GLY A 32 5.11 7.33 23.98
N ASN A 33 4.99 8.01 22.83
CA ASN A 33 4.88 7.34 21.53
C ASN A 33 6.22 7.16 20.80
N GLN A 34 7.33 7.67 21.34
CA GLN A 34 8.62 7.76 20.65
C GLN A 34 9.70 6.81 21.21
N LYS A 35 9.36 5.95 22.18
CA LYS A 35 10.34 5.04 22.77
C LYS A 35 10.35 3.70 22.04
N TYR A 36 11.52 3.32 21.52
CA TYR A 36 11.74 2.05 20.82
C TYR A 36 12.87 1.25 21.48
N GLY A 37 12.84 -0.05 21.28
CA GLY A 37 13.92 -0.94 21.70
C GLY A 37 14.03 -2.12 20.75
N LYS A 38 15.25 -2.63 20.59
CA LYS A 38 15.53 -3.87 19.87
C LYS A 38 15.61 -5.02 20.88
N ILE A 39 14.95 -6.14 20.59
CA ILE A 39 15.05 -7.34 21.44
C ILE A 39 16.34 -8.07 21.09
N THR A 40 17.36 -7.97 21.95
CA THR A 40 18.71 -8.48 21.68
C THR A 40 19.18 -9.55 22.68
N ASN A 41 18.57 -9.59 23.88
CA ASN A 41 18.88 -10.60 24.90
C ASN A 41 17.62 -11.38 25.30
N PRO A 42 16.95 -12.09 24.37
CA PRO A 42 15.67 -12.74 24.66
C PRO A 42 15.79 -14.01 25.50
N GLU A 43 17.00 -14.52 25.72
CA GLU A 43 17.25 -15.79 26.41
C GLU A 43 16.61 -15.80 27.81
N ASP A 44 15.98 -16.92 28.16
CA ASP A 44 15.25 -17.13 29.42
C ASP A 44 14.12 -16.14 29.75
N HIS A 45 13.74 -15.28 28.80
CA HIS A 45 12.68 -14.31 29.00
C HIS A 45 11.35 -14.76 28.40
N THR A 46 10.28 -14.46 29.14
CA THR A 46 8.90 -14.77 28.77
C THR A 46 8.12 -13.47 28.62
N ILE A 47 7.23 -13.43 27.64
CA ILE A 47 6.30 -12.33 27.45
C ILE A 47 5.02 -12.64 28.25
N TRP A 48 4.54 -11.66 29.01
CA TRP A 48 3.43 -11.82 29.95
C TRP A 48 2.25 -10.91 29.61
N THR A 49 1.05 -11.32 29.99
CA THR A 49 -0.16 -10.47 29.87
C THR A 49 -0.13 -9.26 30.81
N LYS A 50 0.68 -9.30 31.87
CA LYS A 50 0.96 -8.21 32.83
C LYS A 50 2.41 -8.31 33.28
N ALA A 51 3.02 -7.19 33.68
CA ALA A 51 4.35 -7.20 34.29
C ALA A 51 4.45 -8.25 35.40
N TYR A 52 5.38 -9.19 35.28
CA TYR A 52 5.49 -10.31 36.21
C TYR A 52 6.05 -9.83 37.57
N PRO A 53 5.55 -10.32 38.72
CA PRO A 53 4.58 -11.39 38.92
C PRO A 53 3.16 -10.90 39.25
N ASN A 54 2.67 -9.83 38.62
CA ASN A 54 1.34 -9.27 38.94
C ASN A 54 0.23 -10.31 38.96
N TYR A 55 -0.75 -10.14 39.86
CA TYR A 55 -1.90 -11.05 39.96
C TYR A 55 -2.58 -11.30 38.60
N LYS A 56 -2.74 -12.58 38.26
CA LYS A 56 -3.22 -13.10 36.96
C LYS A 56 -2.32 -12.82 35.75
N ALA A 57 -1.02 -12.57 35.94
CA ALA A 57 -0.06 -12.60 34.83
C ALA A 57 -0.01 -14.02 34.25
N LYS A 58 -0.31 -14.14 32.96
CA LYS A 58 -0.24 -15.39 32.18
C LYS A 58 0.87 -15.25 31.14
N ARG A 59 1.50 -16.37 30.77
CA ARG A 59 2.46 -16.41 29.66
C ARG A 59 1.70 -16.15 28.35
N VAL A 60 2.30 -15.35 27.48
CA VAL A 60 1.84 -15.09 26.11
C VAL A 60 2.65 -15.94 25.14
N SER A 61 3.97 -15.75 25.16
CA SER A 61 4.93 -16.44 24.28
C SER A 61 6.34 -16.34 24.88
N LYS A 62 7.34 -16.94 24.22
CA LYS A 62 8.74 -16.74 24.57
C LYS A 62 9.25 -15.45 23.93
N ALA A 63 10.26 -14.82 24.54
CA ALA A 63 10.86 -13.61 23.97
C ALA A 63 11.69 -13.92 22.71
N ILE A 64 12.23 -15.14 22.60
CA ILE A 64 13.04 -15.60 21.47
C ILE A 64 12.29 -15.55 20.13
N ASP A 65 10.96 -15.69 20.17
CA ASP A 65 10.10 -15.59 18.97
C ASP A 65 10.13 -14.17 18.34
N PHE A 66 10.72 -13.20 19.04
CA PHE A 66 10.81 -11.79 18.64
C PHE A 66 12.27 -11.28 18.61
N GLU A 67 13.26 -12.16 18.62
CA GLU A 67 14.67 -11.78 18.58
C GLU A 67 14.99 -10.89 17.36
N GLY A 68 15.81 -9.87 17.57
CA GLY A 68 16.23 -8.91 16.55
C GLY A 68 15.17 -7.88 16.16
N GLN A 69 13.91 -8.05 16.57
CA GLN A 69 12.84 -7.14 16.19
C GLN A 69 12.95 -5.81 16.94
N ILE A 70 12.71 -4.72 16.21
CA ILE A 70 12.55 -3.38 16.74
C ILE A 70 11.09 -3.21 17.11
N VAL A 71 10.83 -2.84 18.36
CA VAL A 71 9.46 -2.74 18.88
C VAL A 71 9.22 -1.40 19.56
N ARG A 72 7.96 -0.97 19.55
CA ARG A 72 7.55 0.26 20.23
C ARG A 72 7.26 -0.05 21.70
N ILE A 73 7.90 0.69 22.61
CA ILE A 73 7.71 0.58 24.06
C ILE A 73 6.71 1.65 24.50
N ILE A 74 5.58 1.21 25.02
CA ILE A 74 4.48 2.11 25.41
C ILE A 74 4.38 2.38 26.90
N LYS A 75 4.86 1.44 27.74
CA LYS A 75 4.88 1.59 29.20
C LYS A 75 6.07 0.88 29.84
N TYR A 76 6.44 1.37 31.01
CA TYR A 76 7.36 0.72 31.94
C TYR A 76 6.67 0.44 33.27
N ASN A 77 6.83 -0.78 33.77
CA ASN A 77 6.44 -1.18 35.12
C ASN A 77 7.63 -1.71 35.91
N ARG A 78 7.80 -1.25 37.14
CA ARG A 78 8.67 -1.89 38.13
C ARG A 78 7.85 -2.79 39.04
N THR A 79 8.26 -4.04 39.20
CA THR A 79 7.74 -4.98 40.20
C THR A 79 8.85 -5.32 41.20
N ASN A 80 8.57 -6.22 42.15
CA ASN A 80 9.59 -6.77 43.04
C ASN A 80 10.57 -7.74 42.34
N LYS A 81 10.28 -8.15 41.09
CA LYS A 81 11.14 -9.06 40.28
C LYS A 81 11.96 -8.33 39.21
N GLY A 82 11.72 -7.04 38.97
CA GLY A 82 12.48 -6.26 38.01
C GLY A 82 11.63 -5.23 37.27
N GLY A 83 12.22 -4.65 36.23
CA GLY A 83 11.54 -3.78 35.29
C GLY A 83 10.91 -4.60 34.16
N TYR A 84 9.77 -4.14 33.65
CA TYR A 84 9.08 -4.71 32.50
C TYR A 84 8.62 -3.60 31.57
N TYR A 85 8.87 -3.76 30.28
CA TYR A 85 8.29 -2.93 29.24
C TYR A 85 7.06 -3.60 28.64
N LEU A 86 5.98 -2.84 28.49
CA LEU A 86 4.89 -3.20 27.60
C LEU A 86 5.26 -2.72 26.20
N PHE A 87 5.27 -3.63 25.24
CA PHE A 87 5.63 -3.32 23.87
C PHE A 87 4.55 -3.75 22.88
N GLU A 88 4.62 -3.16 21.69
CA GLU A 88 3.74 -3.42 20.57
C GLU A 88 4.48 -3.44 19.24
N ILE A 89 3.90 -4.16 18.30
CA ILE A 89 4.36 -4.33 16.91
C ILE A 89 3.13 -4.05 16.04
N ASP A 90 3.28 -3.22 15.01
CA ASP A 90 2.18 -2.83 14.11
C ASP A 90 0.92 -2.37 14.85
N ASN A 91 1.12 -1.55 15.89
CA ASN A 91 0.07 -1.02 16.78
C ASN A 91 -0.73 -2.09 17.56
N LYS A 92 -0.26 -3.34 17.56
CA LYS A 92 -0.83 -4.44 18.34
C LYS A 92 0.01 -4.71 19.57
N LYS A 93 -0.59 -4.55 20.75
CA LYS A 93 0.05 -4.88 22.03
C LYS A 93 0.39 -6.37 22.10
N ILE A 94 1.67 -6.68 22.25
CA ILE A 94 2.16 -8.05 22.34
C ILE A 94 2.18 -8.51 23.80
N GLY A 95 2.80 -7.73 24.69
CA GLY A 95 2.80 -8.03 26.12
C GLY A 95 3.92 -7.35 26.90
N TRP A 96 4.12 -7.81 28.12
CA TRP A 96 5.13 -7.31 29.05
C TRP A 96 6.37 -8.21 29.04
N LEU A 97 7.52 -7.63 28.74
CA LEU A 97 8.81 -8.31 28.69
C LEU A 97 9.80 -7.63 29.64
N ASN A 98 10.72 -8.40 30.23
CA ASN A 98 11.73 -7.86 31.15
C ASN A 98 12.57 -6.80 30.44
N THR A 99 12.89 -5.70 31.12
CA THR A 99 13.69 -4.62 30.50
C THR A 99 15.09 -5.07 30.08
N GLY A 100 15.66 -6.11 30.69
CA GLY A 100 16.97 -6.67 30.33
C GLY A 100 17.00 -7.37 28.96
N ALA A 101 15.83 -7.68 28.39
CA ALA A 101 15.73 -8.27 27.05
C ALA A 101 15.97 -7.26 25.92
N PHE A 102 16.00 -5.97 26.23
CA PHE A 102 16.00 -4.88 25.26
C PHE A 102 17.32 -4.12 25.26
N GLU A 103 17.77 -3.77 24.07
CA GLU A 103 18.63 -2.61 23.83
C GLU A 103 17.73 -1.42 23.50
N ILE A 104 17.84 -0.33 24.26
CA ILE A 104 17.02 0.87 24.02
C ILE A 104 17.63 1.69 22.90
N ILE A 105 16.79 2.08 21.95
CA ILE A 105 17.17 2.89 20.81
C ILE A 105 17.01 4.36 21.22
N GLU A 106 18.13 5.02 21.48
CA GLU A 106 18.18 6.42 21.92
C GLU A 106 18.17 7.40 20.73
N GLU A 107 18.80 7.02 19.61
CA GLU A 107 18.81 7.82 18.39
C GLU A 107 17.64 7.49 17.46
N PRO A 108 17.09 8.45 16.72
CA PRO A 108 16.13 8.18 15.66
C PRO A 108 16.67 7.16 14.65
N ILE A 109 15.82 6.23 14.25
CA ILE A 109 16.06 5.20 13.25
C ILE A 109 14.97 5.24 12.18
N LEU A 110 15.27 4.67 11.02
CA LEU A 110 14.28 4.44 10.00
C LEU A 110 13.37 3.28 10.43
N LEU A 111 12.08 3.54 10.59
CA LEU A 111 11.09 2.54 11.02
C LEU A 111 10.36 1.91 9.82
N LYS A 112 10.04 2.72 8.82
CA LYS A 112 9.39 2.30 7.58
C LYS A 112 9.85 3.24 6.47
N GLU A 113 10.12 2.69 5.29
CA GLU A 113 10.29 3.45 4.06
C GLU A 113 9.35 2.86 3.01
N ARG A 114 8.75 3.73 2.19
CA ARG A 114 7.92 3.33 1.07
C ARG A 114 8.15 4.25 -0.12
N GLU A 115 8.07 3.67 -1.31
CA GLU A 115 7.97 4.43 -2.55
C GLU A 115 6.60 5.11 -2.61
N VAL A 116 6.56 6.33 -3.13
CA VAL A 116 5.36 7.09 -3.45
C VAL A 116 5.63 7.88 -4.73
N ARG A 117 4.64 8.55 -5.30
CA ARG A 117 4.86 9.53 -6.36
C ARG A 117 3.84 10.64 -6.25
N GLY A 118 4.27 11.87 -6.47
CA GLY A 118 3.37 13.00 -6.55
C GLY A 118 4.11 14.32 -6.59
N THR A 119 3.35 15.39 -6.52
CA THR A 119 3.86 16.76 -6.49
C THR A 119 3.36 17.47 -5.24
N ALA A 120 4.22 18.31 -4.68
CA ALA A 120 3.90 19.10 -3.51
C ALA A 120 4.51 20.49 -3.61
N GLU A 121 3.81 21.49 -3.09
CA GLU A 121 4.39 22.80 -2.86
C GLU A 121 5.13 22.80 -1.51
N ILE A 122 6.37 23.28 -1.49
CA ILE A 122 7.14 23.41 -0.25
C ILE A 122 6.66 24.65 0.51
N ASN A 123 6.22 24.43 1.75
CA ASN A 123 6.03 25.45 2.77
C ASN A 123 6.98 25.18 3.93
N LEU A 124 8.21 25.64 3.80
CA LEU A 124 9.33 25.22 4.64
C LEU A 124 9.18 25.69 6.10
N GLY A 125 8.69 26.91 6.36
CA GLY A 125 8.59 27.42 7.75
C GLY A 125 9.91 27.30 8.52
N ASP A 126 9.88 26.57 9.65
CA ASP A 126 11.06 26.25 10.49
C ASP A 126 11.71 24.89 10.14
N TYR A 127 11.22 24.20 9.11
CA TYR A 127 11.74 22.92 8.66
C TYR A 127 12.99 23.11 7.81
N HIS A 128 13.73 22.02 7.62
CA HIS A 128 15.01 21.99 6.94
C HIS A 128 15.01 20.83 5.95
N ILE A 129 15.84 20.93 4.91
CA ILE A 129 16.08 19.84 3.97
C ILE A 129 17.39 19.16 4.37
N TRP A 130 17.35 17.84 4.45
CA TRP A 130 18.43 16.99 4.97
C TRP A 130 18.89 15.99 3.91
N ASP A 131 20.08 15.44 4.06
CA ASP A 131 20.59 14.35 3.20
C ASP A 131 19.84 13.02 3.42
N LYS A 132 19.30 12.83 4.63
CA LYS A 132 18.48 11.71 5.07
C LYS A 132 17.45 12.23 6.10
N PRO A 133 16.38 11.49 6.44
CA PRO A 133 15.39 11.93 7.41
C PRO A 133 16.00 12.52 8.70
N TYR A 134 15.41 13.62 9.19
CA TYR A 134 15.96 14.36 10.33
C TYR A 134 16.16 13.47 11.56
N GLY A 135 17.31 13.64 12.19
CA GLY A 135 17.68 12.99 13.44
C GLY A 135 18.25 11.58 13.29
N LEU A 136 18.26 11.00 12.08
CA LEU A 136 19.02 9.78 11.84
C LEU A 136 20.52 10.02 12.05
N GLN A 137 21.25 8.95 12.37
CA GLN A 137 22.69 9.01 12.58
C GLN A 137 23.40 9.69 11.39
N ASP A 138 24.25 10.66 11.72
CA ASP A 138 25.01 11.48 10.77
C ASP A 138 24.16 12.25 9.74
N ALA A 139 22.89 12.57 10.04
CA ALA A 139 22.07 13.40 9.18
C ALA A 139 22.64 14.84 9.08
N MET A 140 22.82 15.32 7.86
CA MET A 140 23.37 16.63 7.53
C MET A 140 22.31 17.50 6.90
N VAL A 141 22.27 18.78 7.30
CA VAL A 141 21.41 19.77 6.66
C VAL A 141 21.99 20.12 5.29
N LEU A 142 21.17 19.99 4.25
CA LEU A 142 21.49 20.42 2.89
C LEU A 142 21.02 21.85 2.62
N GLU A 143 19.85 22.22 3.15
CA GLU A 143 19.29 23.57 3.02
C GLU A 143 18.48 23.94 4.28
N ASN A 144 18.65 25.19 4.73
CA ASN A 144 18.03 25.73 5.94
C ASN A 144 17.33 27.09 5.72
N GLY A 145 17.30 27.58 4.48
CA GLY A 145 16.66 28.84 4.10
C GLY A 145 15.45 28.66 3.17
N PRO A 146 14.71 29.74 2.88
CA PRO A 146 13.46 29.70 2.09
C PRO A 146 13.69 29.49 0.59
N THR A 147 14.87 28.99 0.17
CA THR A 147 15.29 28.82 -1.22
C THR A 147 14.25 28.10 -2.07
N PHE A 148 13.61 27.08 -1.49
CA PHE A 148 12.60 26.26 -2.15
C PHE A 148 11.16 26.61 -1.76
N ASN A 149 10.94 27.62 -0.93
CA ASN A 149 9.59 27.95 -0.46
C ASN A 149 8.69 28.39 -1.62
N GLY A 150 7.48 27.82 -1.71
CA GLY A 150 6.55 28.03 -2.82
C GLY A 150 6.94 27.31 -4.13
N ARG A 151 8.04 26.55 -4.17
CA ARG A 151 8.37 25.70 -5.31
C ARG A 151 7.49 24.46 -5.28
N ILE A 152 7.03 24.05 -6.46
CA ILE A 152 6.45 22.72 -6.66
C ILE A 152 7.61 21.76 -6.91
N VAL A 153 7.68 20.71 -6.09
CA VAL A 153 8.66 19.64 -6.20
C VAL A 153 7.95 18.31 -6.39
N GLU A 154 8.68 17.35 -6.95
CA GLU A 154 8.28 15.95 -6.95
C GLU A 154 8.67 15.32 -5.62
N PHE A 155 7.89 14.35 -5.16
CA PHE A 155 8.29 13.47 -4.07
C PHE A 155 8.08 12.02 -4.49
N ASP A 156 9.06 11.17 -4.16
CA ASP A 156 9.17 9.79 -4.64
C ASP A 156 9.30 8.77 -3.51
N LYS A 157 9.62 9.21 -2.29
CA LYS A 157 9.73 8.33 -1.12
C LYS A 157 9.17 8.97 0.14
N GLU A 158 8.68 8.13 1.03
CA GLU A 158 8.32 8.48 2.39
C GLU A 158 9.03 7.60 3.40
N ALA A 159 9.63 8.23 4.41
CA ALA A 159 10.30 7.59 5.52
C ALA A 159 9.62 7.97 6.83
N VAL A 160 9.41 6.99 7.71
CA VAL A 160 8.87 7.19 9.05
C VAL A 160 9.99 6.94 10.06
N THR A 161 10.19 7.88 10.98
CA THR A 161 11.10 7.77 12.12
C THR A 161 10.34 8.00 13.42
N GLN A 162 11.01 7.93 14.58
CA GLN A 162 10.40 8.33 15.85
C GLN A 162 9.98 9.80 15.88
N LEU A 163 10.57 10.66 15.04
CA LEU A 163 10.36 12.11 15.07
C LEU A 163 9.26 12.58 14.14
N GLY A 164 8.95 11.83 13.07
CA GLY A 164 7.93 12.23 12.10
C GLY A 164 7.95 11.40 10.82
N THR A 165 7.22 11.88 9.83
CA THR A 165 7.25 11.36 8.46
C THR A 165 7.96 12.36 7.58
N TYR A 166 8.92 11.88 6.79
CA TYR A 166 9.74 12.67 5.90
C TYR A 166 9.49 12.22 4.47
N ALA A 167 9.51 13.16 3.54
CA ALA A 167 9.44 12.87 2.12
C ALA A 167 10.80 13.18 1.48
N HIS A 168 11.26 12.31 0.59
CA HIS A 168 12.34 12.65 -0.32
C HIS A 168 11.77 13.49 -1.46
N ILE A 169 12.45 14.56 -1.82
CA ILE A 169 12.01 15.53 -2.82
C ILE A 169 13.05 15.74 -3.93
N SER A 170 12.56 15.94 -5.15
CA SER A 170 13.34 16.26 -6.33
C SER A 170 12.73 17.40 -7.12
N LEU A 171 13.57 18.10 -7.89
CA LEU A 171 13.14 19.10 -8.86
C LEU A 171 13.83 18.81 -10.19
N ASP A 172 13.02 18.67 -11.25
CA ASP A 172 13.49 18.31 -12.60
C ASP A 172 14.37 17.05 -12.62
N GLY A 173 13.97 16.02 -11.84
CA GLY A 173 14.71 14.76 -11.68
C GLY A 173 15.99 14.85 -10.84
N ILE A 174 16.34 16.02 -10.31
CA ILE A 174 17.50 16.22 -9.45
C ILE A 174 17.06 16.10 -7.99
N SER A 175 17.64 15.16 -7.25
CA SER A 175 17.42 15.01 -5.81
C SER A 175 17.83 16.27 -5.05
N ILE A 176 16.92 16.79 -4.22
CA ILE A 176 17.18 17.93 -3.33
C ILE A 176 17.49 17.42 -1.91
N GLY A 177 16.76 16.39 -1.45
CA GLY A 177 16.96 15.78 -0.13
C GLY A 177 15.66 15.37 0.54
N TRP A 178 15.69 15.22 1.86
CA TRP A 178 14.57 14.81 2.70
C TRP A 178 14.03 15.98 3.52
N ILE A 179 12.71 16.14 3.54
CA ILE A 179 12.01 17.21 4.24
C ILE A 179 10.90 16.62 5.12
N ASP A 180 10.58 17.25 6.25
CA ASP A 180 9.41 16.85 7.05
C ASP A 180 8.14 17.00 6.20
N LYS A 181 7.29 15.98 6.18
CA LYS A 181 6.07 15.97 5.37
C LYS A 181 5.09 17.09 5.77
N GLN A 182 5.17 17.61 7.00
CA GLN A 182 4.39 18.78 7.42
C GLN A 182 4.79 20.08 6.70
N ALA A 183 5.97 20.12 6.09
CA ALA A 183 6.44 21.21 5.26
C ALA A 183 5.95 21.11 3.80
N LEU A 184 5.16 20.08 3.45
CA LEU A 184 4.67 19.85 2.11
C LEU A 184 3.16 20.04 2.03
N ILE A 185 2.71 20.87 1.11
CA ILE A 185 1.32 20.97 0.70
C ILE A 185 1.17 20.08 -0.55
N VAL A 186 0.73 18.85 -0.34
CA VAL A 186 0.53 17.87 -1.43
C VAL A 186 -0.51 18.41 -2.41
N GLN A 187 -0.11 18.55 -3.68
CA GLN A 187 -0.96 19.01 -4.77
C GLN A 187 -1.61 17.80 -5.45
N GLU A 188 -0.79 16.82 -5.84
CA GLU A 188 -1.26 15.60 -6.51
C GLU A 188 -0.49 14.38 -6.03
N VAL A 189 -1.19 13.24 -5.99
CA VAL A 189 -0.59 11.92 -5.81
C VAL A 189 -0.72 11.17 -7.13
N HIS A 190 0.40 10.67 -7.66
CA HIS A 190 0.50 10.01 -8.96
C HIS A 190 0.49 8.49 -8.81
N GLY A 191 -0.47 7.98 -8.04
CA GLY A 191 -0.68 6.55 -7.85
C GLY A 191 -1.74 6.24 -6.80
N LEU A 192 -1.81 4.98 -6.41
CA LEU A 192 -2.75 4.43 -5.43
C LEU A 192 -2.01 3.62 -4.37
N GLU A 193 -2.54 3.61 -3.15
CA GLU A 193 -2.09 2.68 -2.12
C GLU A 193 -2.97 1.43 -2.12
N VAL A 194 -2.35 0.26 -2.27
CA VAL A 194 -3.01 -1.04 -2.37
C VAL A 194 -2.28 -2.02 -1.47
N ASN A 195 -2.95 -2.50 -0.41
CA ASN A 195 -2.36 -3.41 0.59
C ASN A 195 -1.00 -2.91 1.13
N ASP A 196 -0.93 -1.65 1.55
CA ASP A 196 0.30 -0.98 2.04
C ASP A 196 1.44 -0.83 1.00
N GLN A 197 1.17 -1.13 -0.27
CA GLN A 197 2.09 -0.91 -1.38
C GLN A 197 1.61 0.24 -2.26
N PHE A 198 2.53 1.10 -2.67
CA PHE A 198 2.22 2.16 -3.61
C PHE A 198 2.32 1.63 -5.05
N VAL A 199 1.26 1.85 -5.81
CA VAL A 199 1.16 1.52 -7.23
C VAL A 199 1.14 2.84 -8.00
N PRO A 200 2.20 3.20 -8.74
CA PRO A 200 2.18 4.41 -9.55
C PRO A 200 1.11 4.31 -10.63
N TYR A 201 0.54 5.46 -11.02
CA TYR A 201 -0.34 5.48 -12.19
C TYR A 201 0.44 5.11 -13.47
N PRO A 202 -0.26 4.58 -14.49
CA PRO A 202 0.35 4.26 -15.78
C PRO A 202 1.09 5.47 -16.39
N ASP A 203 2.28 5.22 -16.94
CA ASP A 203 3.07 6.25 -17.61
C ASP A 203 2.51 6.49 -19.01
N LYS A 204 2.32 7.77 -19.38
CA LYS A 204 1.75 8.14 -20.68
C LYS A 204 2.70 7.92 -21.86
N SER A 205 3.98 7.66 -21.61
CA SER A 205 4.95 7.28 -22.64
C SER A 205 4.81 5.82 -23.08
N ASP A 206 4.15 4.99 -22.28
CA ASP A 206 3.76 3.62 -22.60
C ASP A 206 2.33 3.57 -23.14
N PHE A 207 2.01 2.51 -23.90
CA PHE A 207 0.63 2.13 -24.18
C PHE A 207 0.12 1.17 -23.09
N ASN A 208 -0.89 1.61 -22.35
CA ASN A 208 -1.33 0.97 -21.13
C ASN A 208 -2.63 0.18 -21.33
N PHE A 209 -2.55 -1.14 -21.27
CA PHE A 209 -3.70 -2.03 -21.26
C PHE A 209 -4.15 -2.32 -19.83
N VAL A 210 -5.45 -2.48 -19.63
CA VAL A 210 -6.01 -2.90 -18.34
C VAL A 210 -7.06 -3.99 -18.51
N ASN A 211 -7.02 -4.98 -17.64
CA ASN A 211 -8.02 -6.01 -17.45
C ASN A 211 -8.62 -5.89 -16.05
N MET A 212 -9.92 -6.15 -15.89
CA MET A 212 -10.56 -6.19 -14.58
C MET A 212 -11.49 -7.39 -14.47
N GLY A 213 -11.35 -8.16 -13.39
CA GLY A 213 -12.23 -9.29 -13.09
C GLY A 213 -11.66 -10.21 -12.02
N ARG A 214 -12.47 -11.20 -11.62
CA ARG A 214 -11.99 -12.28 -10.73
C ARG A 214 -10.83 -13.02 -11.39
N LEU A 215 -9.80 -13.37 -10.62
CA LEU A 215 -8.68 -14.18 -11.12
C LEU A 215 -9.08 -15.66 -11.08
N SER A 216 -9.79 -16.11 -12.12
CA SER A 216 -10.39 -17.44 -12.24
C SER A 216 -10.36 -17.96 -13.68
N PRO A 217 -10.42 -19.29 -13.90
CA PRO A 217 -10.18 -19.88 -15.22
C PRO A 217 -11.10 -19.34 -16.32
N GLU A 218 -12.37 -19.06 -16.01
CA GLU A 218 -13.33 -18.55 -16.99
C GLU A 218 -13.01 -17.14 -17.51
N LYS A 219 -12.16 -16.37 -16.80
CA LYS A 219 -11.78 -15.02 -17.20
C LYS A 219 -10.55 -14.97 -18.13
N GLY A 220 -9.85 -16.09 -18.32
CA GLY A 220 -8.83 -16.27 -19.37
C GLY A 220 -7.64 -15.33 -19.29
N GLN A 221 -7.28 -14.83 -18.09
CA GLN A 221 -6.15 -13.90 -17.95
C GLN A 221 -4.79 -14.56 -18.26
N ASP A 222 -4.68 -15.87 -18.12
CA ASP A 222 -3.52 -16.64 -18.54
C ASP A 222 -3.25 -16.50 -20.05
N ASN A 223 -4.30 -16.63 -20.87
CA ASN A 223 -4.19 -16.41 -22.31
C ASN A 223 -3.84 -14.96 -22.64
N LEU A 224 -4.39 -13.99 -21.89
CA LEU A 224 -4.05 -12.58 -22.05
C LEU A 224 -2.59 -12.29 -21.74
N ILE A 225 -2.04 -12.84 -20.65
CA ILE A 225 -0.63 -12.68 -20.26
C ILE A 225 0.28 -13.24 -21.36
N ARG A 226 -0.03 -14.45 -21.88
CA ARG A 226 0.76 -15.07 -22.94
C ARG A 226 0.68 -14.32 -24.26
N ALA A 227 -0.49 -13.82 -24.62
CA ALA A 227 -0.68 -12.99 -25.80
C ALA A 227 0.07 -11.65 -25.68
N PHE A 228 0.01 -11.03 -24.50
CA PHE A 228 0.73 -9.81 -24.21
C PHE A 228 2.24 -10.02 -24.31
N ALA A 229 2.77 -11.16 -23.87
CA ALA A 229 4.19 -11.48 -24.00
C ALA A 229 4.67 -11.43 -25.46
N GLY A 230 3.97 -12.13 -26.37
CA GLY A 230 4.30 -12.10 -27.80
C GLY A 230 4.15 -10.71 -28.42
N PHE A 231 3.12 -9.97 -28.03
CA PHE A 231 2.92 -8.58 -28.46
C PHE A 231 4.03 -7.64 -27.96
N HIS A 232 4.44 -7.77 -26.70
CA HIS A 232 5.41 -6.92 -26.02
C HIS A 232 6.83 -7.08 -26.57
N GLU A 233 7.14 -8.23 -27.20
CA GLU A 233 8.41 -8.41 -27.94
C GLU A 233 8.62 -7.32 -29.02
N LYS A 234 7.54 -6.90 -29.66
CA LYS A 234 7.55 -5.90 -30.75
C LYS A 234 7.18 -4.49 -30.27
N ASN A 235 6.59 -4.37 -29.08
CA ASN A 235 6.05 -3.13 -28.53
C ASN A 235 6.53 -2.90 -27.10
N LYS A 236 7.82 -2.59 -26.94
CA LYS A 236 8.49 -2.52 -25.62
C LYS A 236 7.95 -1.43 -24.69
N ASN A 237 7.34 -0.39 -25.24
CA ASN A 237 6.68 0.67 -24.47
C ASN A 237 5.20 0.32 -24.27
N SER A 238 4.93 -0.80 -23.62
CA SER A 238 3.57 -1.22 -23.30
C SER A 238 3.50 -1.89 -21.94
N LYS A 239 2.37 -1.69 -21.25
CA LYS A 239 2.09 -2.23 -19.92
C LYS A 239 0.73 -2.92 -19.89
N LEU A 240 0.61 -3.96 -19.07
CA LEU A 240 -0.64 -4.65 -18.78
C LEU A 240 -0.91 -4.64 -17.28
N TYR A 241 -2.02 -4.04 -16.89
CA TYR A 241 -2.49 -4.02 -15.51
C TYR A 241 -3.68 -4.95 -15.35
N ILE A 242 -3.63 -5.87 -14.39
CA ILE A 242 -4.72 -6.81 -14.11
C ILE A 242 -5.28 -6.51 -12.71
N LEU A 243 -6.52 -6.05 -12.68
CA LEU A 243 -7.27 -5.68 -11.50
C LEU A 243 -8.18 -6.82 -11.04
N GLY A 244 -8.13 -7.13 -9.74
CA GLY A 244 -8.99 -8.10 -9.08
C GLY A 244 -8.23 -9.11 -8.24
N GLN A 245 -8.99 -9.98 -7.57
CA GLN A 245 -8.47 -11.10 -6.78
C GLN A 245 -9.15 -12.40 -7.19
N GLY A 246 -8.52 -13.53 -6.84
CA GLY A 246 -9.09 -14.83 -7.08
C GLY A 246 -8.08 -15.95 -6.87
N PRO A 247 -8.53 -17.21 -6.97
CA PRO A 247 -7.71 -18.39 -6.72
C PRO A 247 -6.52 -18.56 -7.66
N LEU A 248 -6.52 -17.92 -8.84
CA LEU A 248 -5.41 -18.04 -9.79
C LEU A 248 -4.30 -17.00 -9.60
N LYS A 249 -4.32 -16.19 -8.52
CA LYS A 249 -3.34 -15.12 -8.35
C LYS A 249 -1.89 -15.64 -8.42
N GLU A 250 -1.61 -16.70 -7.67
CA GLU A 250 -0.27 -17.30 -7.59
C GLU A 250 0.14 -17.95 -8.92
N ASP A 251 -0.79 -18.63 -9.59
CA ASP A 251 -0.55 -19.25 -10.90
C ASP A 251 -0.25 -18.20 -11.99
N LEU A 252 -1.01 -17.10 -12.02
CA LEU A 252 -0.79 -16.01 -12.97
C LEU A 252 0.53 -15.31 -12.71
N GLN A 253 0.91 -15.10 -11.44
CA GLN A 253 2.22 -14.53 -11.09
C GLN A 253 3.36 -15.46 -11.56
N ALA A 254 3.23 -16.77 -11.39
CA ALA A 254 4.23 -17.73 -11.86
C ALA A 254 4.42 -17.67 -13.39
N ILE A 255 3.34 -17.46 -14.15
CA ILE A 255 3.43 -17.27 -15.61
C ILE A 255 4.18 -15.97 -15.95
N ILE A 256 3.92 -14.87 -15.24
CA ILE A 256 4.60 -13.59 -15.45
C ILE A 256 6.10 -13.72 -15.15
N ASP A 257 6.45 -14.44 -14.07
CA ASP A 257 7.82 -14.71 -13.66
C ASP A 257 8.56 -15.57 -14.69
N GLU A 258 7.93 -16.63 -15.20
CA GLU A 258 8.48 -17.52 -16.24
C GLU A 258 8.79 -16.75 -17.53
N LEU A 259 7.95 -15.76 -17.87
CA LEU A 259 8.10 -14.94 -19.07
C LEU A 259 9.03 -13.72 -18.88
N ASP A 260 9.55 -13.49 -17.66
CA ASP A 260 10.38 -12.33 -17.28
C ASP A 260 9.69 -10.97 -17.57
N LEU A 261 8.39 -10.88 -17.30
CA LEU A 261 7.57 -9.69 -17.61
C LEU A 261 7.10 -8.91 -16.38
N ASN A 262 7.72 -9.12 -15.22
CA ASN A 262 7.40 -8.39 -13.98
C ASN A 262 7.49 -6.86 -14.09
N HIS A 263 8.28 -6.37 -15.05
CA HIS A 263 8.42 -4.94 -15.32
C HIS A 263 7.32 -4.36 -16.21
N SER A 264 6.49 -5.21 -16.85
CA SER A 264 5.49 -4.80 -17.83
C SER A 264 4.09 -5.38 -17.58
N ILE A 265 3.95 -6.40 -16.74
CA ILE A 265 2.65 -6.95 -16.32
C ILE A 265 2.53 -6.82 -14.80
N HIS A 266 1.42 -6.25 -14.34
CA HIS A 266 1.21 -5.95 -12.93
C HIS A 266 -0.13 -6.52 -12.44
N LEU A 267 -0.07 -7.45 -11.47
CA LEU A 267 -1.23 -7.94 -10.74
C LEU A 267 -1.51 -7.01 -9.54
N LEU A 268 -2.44 -6.08 -9.69
CA LEU A 268 -2.67 -5.02 -8.69
C LEU A 268 -3.57 -5.48 -7.52
N GLY A 269 -4.22 -6.63 -7.63
CA GLY A 269 -5.18 -7.07 -6.63
C GLY A 269 -6.50 -6.30 -6.72
N GLN A 270 -7.32 -6.41 -5.68
CA GLN A 270 -8.62 -5.75 -5.60
C GLN A 270 -8.42 -4.28 -5.23
N LEU A 271 -8.93 -3.38 -6.07
CA LEU A 271 -9.01 -1.95 -5.77
C LEU A 271 -10.39 -1.59 -5.23
N GLU A 272 -10.45 -0.65 -4.28
CA GLU A 272 -11.72 -0.11 -3.79
C GLU A 272 -12.41 0.74 -4.86
N ASN A 273 -11.64 1.59 -5.56
CA ASN A 273 -12.08 2.33 -6.72
C ASN A 273 -11.17 2.00 -7.93
N PRO A 274 -11.49 0.98 -8.74
CA PRO A 274 -10.69 0.62 -9.91
C PRO A 274 -10.79 1.66 -11.03
N PHE A 275 -11.88 2.43 -11.09
CA PHE A 275 -12.17 3.33 -12.21
C PHE A 275 -11.18 4.49 -12.32
N SER A 276 -10.67 5.01 -11.19
CA SER A 276 -9.65 6.07 -11.20
C SER A 276 -8.32 5.61 -11.79
N PHE A 277 -8.01 4.30 -11.69
CA PHE A 277 -6.85 3.71 -12.33
C PHE A 277 -7.12 3.40 -13.80
N MET A 278 -8.28 2.79 -14.10
CA MET A 278 -8.68 2.45 -15.46
C MET A 278 -8.74 3.67 -16.39
N GLU A 279 -9.20 4.82 -15.91
CA GLU A 279 -9.23 6.08 -16.67
C GLU A 279 -7.83 6.56 -17.10
N LYS A 280 -6.76 6.09 -16.44
CA LYS A 280 -5.37 6.40 -16.81
C LYS A 280 -4.78 5.42 -17.82
N CYS A 281 -5.52 4.38 -18.20
CA CYS A 281 -5.11 3.41 -19.22
C CYS A 281 -5.71 3.74 -20.59
N ASP A 282 -5.07 3.23 -21.65
CA ASP A 282 -5.44 3.51 -23.04
C ASP A 282 -6.50 2.53 -23.58
N CYS A 283 -6.48 1.28 -23.12
CA CYS A 283 -7.37 0.23 -23.62
C CYS A 283 -7.77 -0.76 -22.53
N PHE A 284 -9.08 -1.03 -22.42
CA PHE A 284 -9.60 -2.13 -21.63
C PHE A 284 -9.63 -3.42 -22.46
N VAL A 285 -9.20 -4.54 -21.86
CA VAL A 285 -9.18 -5.86 -22.49
C VAL A 285 -9.95 -6.88 -21.67
N LEU A 286 -10.99 -7.48 -22.25
CA LEU A 286 -11.72 -8.61 -21.65
C LEU A 286 -11.36 -9.94 -22.35
N SER A 287 -10.60 -10.78 -21.67
CA SER A 287 -10.08 -12.06 -22.17
C SER A 287 -10.95 -13.28 -21.89
N SER A 288 -12.18 -13.08 -21.42
CA SER A 288 -13.00 -14.15 -20.84
C SER A 288 -13.43 -15.21 -21.84
N HIS A 289 -13.48 -16.47 -21.39
CA HIS A 289 -13.97 -17.59 -22.20
C HIS A 289 -15.50 -17.72 -22.14
N TYR A 290 -16.11 -17.25 -21.06
CA TYR A 290 -17.55 -17.25 -20.85
C TYR A 290 -17.93 -16.11 -19.91
N GLU A 291 -19.09 -15.50 -20.17
CA GLU A 291 -19.70 -14.46 -19.35
C GLU A 291 -21.22 -14.65 -19.31
N GLY A 292 -21.85 -14.27 -18.20
CA GLY A 292 -23.30 -14.10 -18.13
C GLY A 292 -23.70 -12.79 -18.81
N GLN A 293 -23.47 -11.68 -18.10
CA GLN A 293 -23.48 -10.33 -18.67
C GLN A 293 -22.19 -9.62 -18.23
N PRO A 294 -21.31 -9.23 -19.16
CA PRO A 294 -20.04 -8.61 -18.84
C PRO A 294 -20.25 -7.14 -18.44
N MET A 295 -20.69 -6.91 -17.19
CA MET A 295 -20.90 -5.57 -16.64
C MET A 295 -19.66 -4.69 -16.74
N VAL A 296 -18.48 -5.30 -16.63
CA VAL A 296 -17.20 -4.62 -16.75
C VAL A 296 -16.99 -3.95 -18.11
N LEU A 297 -17.56 -4.49 -19.20
CA LEU A 297 -17.52 -3.81 -20.50
C LEU A 297 -18.36 -2.53 -20.48
N LEU A 298 -19.55 -2.57 -19.86
CA LEU A 298 -20.40 -1.39 -19.73
C LEU A 298 -19.68 -0.31 -18.90
N GLU A 299 -19.08 -0.70 -17.79
CA GLU A 299 -18.29 0.19 -16.92
C GLU A 299 -17.13 0.83 -17.70
N ALA A 300 -16.30 0.04 -18.39
CA ALA A 300 -15.18 0.56 -19.18
C ALA A 300 -15.64 1.48 -20.33
N MET A 301 -16.77 1.16 -20.99
CA MET A 301 -17.36 2.02 -22.00
C MET A 301 -17.85 3.36 -21.44
N THR A 302 -18.37 3.39 -20.21
CA THR A 302 -18.79 4.66 -19.57
C THR A 302 -17.62 5.58 -19.26
N LEU A 303 -16.42 5.03 -19.08
CA LEU A 303 -15.17 5.77 -18.94
C LEU A 303 -14.61 6.27 -20.29
N GLY A 304 -15.27 5.94 -21.42
CA GLY A 304 -14.82 6.33 -22.75
C GLY A 304 -13.57 5.59 -23.23
N MET A 305 -13.24 4.46 -22.61
CA MET A 305 -12.06 3.68 -22.96
C MET A 305 -12.21 3.00 -24.31
N LYS A 306 -11.07 2.78 -24.99
CA LYS A 306 -11.02 1.82 -26.08
C LYS A 306 -11.25 0.41 -25.52
N ILE A 307 -12.07 -0.39 -26.20
CA ILE A 307 -12.44 -1.73 -25.74
C ILE A 307 -11.95 -2.78 -26.72
N MET A 308 -11.36 -3.84 -26.18
CA MET A 308 -11.06 -5.08 -26.86
C MET A 308 -11.62 -6.25 -26.05
N ALA A 309 -12.26 -7.22 -26.69
CA ALA A 309 -12.81 -8.39 -26.01
C ALA A 309 -12.76 -9.64 -26.89
N THR A 310 -12.65 -10.81 -26.27
CA THR A 310 -12.83 -12.09 -26.96
C THR A 310 -14.25 -12.21 -27.55
N ASP A 311 -14.37 -12.81 -28.73
CA ASP A 311 -15.62 -12.99 -29.45
C ASP A 311 -16.41 -14.17 -28.88
N ILE A 312 -17.08 -13.90 -27.76
CA ILE A 312 -18.08 -14.78 -27.14
C ILE A 312 -19.46 -14.14 -27.26
N VAL A 313 -20.51 -14.95 -27.19
CA VAL A 313 -21.91 -14.50 -27.38
C VAL A 313 -22.26 -13.28 -26.50
N ALA A 314 -21.87 -13.31 -25.22
CA ALA A 314 -22.15 -12.24 -24.28
C ALA A 314 -21.44 -10.92 -24.64
N ASN A 315 -20.15 -10.99 -25.00
CA ASN A 315 -19.36 -9.82 -25.41
C ASN A 315 -19.89 -9.22 -26.72
N ARG A 316 -20.21 -10.07 -27.70
CA ARG A 316 -20.80 -9.65 -28.98
C ARG A 316 -22.13 -8.91 -28.79
N THR A 317 -22.92 -9.35 -27.82
CA THR A 317 -24.20 -8.71 -27.48
C THR A 317 -23.97 -7.33 -26.86
N VAL A 318 -23.09 -7.22 -25.85
CA VAL A 318 -22.83 -5.95 -25.16
C VAL A 318 -22.11 -4.93 -26.06
N LEU A 319 -21.22 -5.37 -26.94
CA LEU A 319 -20.48 -4.49 -27.86
C LEU A 319 -21.20 -4.24 -29.19
N GLU A 320 -22.47 -4.65 -29.32
CA GLU A 320 -23.30 -4.51 -30.53
C GLU A 320 -22.57 -4.99 -31.81
N ASN A 321 -22.11 -6.25 -31.80
CA ASN A 321 -21.35 -6.87 -32.90
C ASN A 321 -20.09 -6.09 -33.30
N GLY A 322 -19.42 -5.47 -32.33
CA GLY A 322 -18.15 -4.78 -32.52
C GLY A 322 -18.25 -3.28 -32.77
N LYS A 323 -19.46 -2.70 -32.71
CA LYS A 323 -19.68 -1.26 -32.80
C LYS A 323 -18.95 -0.46 -31.72
N TYR A 324 -18.90 -1.01 -30.50
CA TYR A 324 -18.31 -0.34 -29.32
C TYR A 324 -16.95 -0.89 -28.89
N GLY A 325 -16.46 -1.97 -29.51
CA GLY A 325 -15.18 -2.57 -29.16
C GLY A 325 -14.70 -3.56 -30.21
N LEU A 326 -13.38 -3.79 -30.26
CA LEU A 326 -12.79 -4.79 -31.12
C LEU A 326 -13.07 -6.20 -30.57
N LEU A 327 -13.80 -7.01 -31.34
CA LEU A 327 -14.00 -8.43 -31.07
C LEU A 327 -12.87 -9.24 -31.70
N VAL A 328 -12.23 -10.11 -30.92
CA VAL A 328 -11.11 -10.94 -31.38
C VAL A 328 -11.36 -12.41 -31.15
N GLU A 329 -10.67 -13.27 -31.88
CA GLU A 329 -10.73 -14.71 -31.63
C GLU A 329 -10.37 -15.04 -30.17
N ASN A 330 -11.11 -15.95 -29.55
CA ASN A 330 -10.88 -16.42 -28.18
C ASN A 330 -9.69 -17.41 -28.12
N SER A 331 -8.51 -16.90 -28.47
CA SER A 331 -7.24 -17.63 -28.49
C SER A 331 -6.08 -16.67 -28.19
N ILE A 332 -4.91 -17.21 -27.85
CA ILE A 332 -3.69 -16.42 -27.57
C ILE A 332 -3.32 -15.58 -28.81
N ASP A 333 -3.34 -16.17 -30.01
CA ASP A 333 -3.04 -15.48 -31.27
C ASP A 333 -4.08 -14.40 -31.60
N GLY A 334 -5.37 -14.66 -31.35
CA GLY A 334 -6.43 -13.67 -31.49
C GLY A 334 -6.23 -12.46 -30.60
N LEU A 335 -5.89 -12.69 -29.33
CA LEU A 335 -5.56 -11.63 -28.37
C LEU A 335 -4.31 -10.85 -28.81
N GLU A 336 -3.22 -11.51 -29.23
CA GLU A 336 -1.98 -10.83 -29.65
C GLU A 336 -2.21 -9.90 -30.85
N LYS A 337 -2.96 -10.38 -31.86
CA LYS A 337 -3.36 -9.60 -33.03
C LYS A 337 -4.24 -8.41 -32.64
N GLY A 338 -5.15 -8.62 -31.70
CA GLY A 338 -5.98 -7.55 -31.15
C GLY A 338 -5.15 -6.46 -30.47
N LEU A 339 -4.26 -6.83 -29.56
CA LEU A 339 -3.35 -5.89 -28.88
C LEU A 339 -2.57 -5.06 -29.91
N SER A 340 -2.00 -5.72 -30.92
CA SER A 340 -1.28 -5.05 -32.03
C SER A 340 -2.17 -4.07 -32.80
N THR A 341 -3.43 -4.43 -33.02
CA THR A 341 -4.40 -3.58 -33.72
C THR A 341 -4.80 -2.35 -32.90
N MET A 342 -4.85 -2.46 -31.56
CA MET A 342 -5.26 -1.34 -30.70
C MET A 342 -4.18 -0.26 -30.58
N VAL A 343 -2.91 -0.63 -30.75
CA VAL A 343 -1.76 0.30 -30.72
C VAL A 343 -1.50 0.95 -32.08
N SER A 344 -1.93 0.34 -33.19
CA SER A 344 -1.67 0.88 -34.52
C SER A 344 -2.34 2.25 -34.76
N GLU A 345 -1.75 3.07 -35.63
CA GLU A 345 -2.34 4.36 -36.03
C GLU A 345 -3.71 4.17 -36.71
N ASP A 346 -3.88 3.05 -37.41
CA ASP A 346 -5.12 2.65 -38.09
C ASP A 346 -6.08 1.86 -37.18
N ASN A 347 -5.99 2.02 -35.85
CA ASN A 347 -6.89 1.36 -34.91
C ASN A 347 -8.38 1.68 -35.22
N PRO A 348 -9.30 0.74 -34.95
CA PRO A 348 -10.70 0.90 -35.32
C PRO A 348 -11.33 2.12 -34.64
N LYS A 349 -12.07 2.91 -35.43
CA LYS A 349 -12.88 4.03 -34.91
C LYS A 349 -14.16 3.49 -34.29
N LEU A 350 -14.10 3.24 -32.99
CA LEU A 350 -15.24 2.75 -32.20
C LEU A 350 -16.26 3.88 -31.94
N ALA A 351 -17.54 3.52 -31.89
CA ALA A 351 -18.59 4.47 -31.54
C ALA A 351 -18.51 4.85 -30.05
N LYS A 352 -18.94 6.07 -29.70
CA LYS A 352 -19.12 6.44 -28.29
C LYS A 352 -20.35 5.76 -27.71
N PHE A 353 -20.20 5.20 -26.51
CA PHE A 353 -21.30 4.60 -25.78
C PHE A 353 -22.13 5.66 -25.06
N ASP A 354 -23.44 5.68 -25.30
CA ASP A 354 -24.39 6.54 -24.59
C ASP A 354 -25.07 5.74 -23.47
N TYR A 355 -24.51 5.84 -22.27
CA TYR A 355 -25.05 5.14 -21.10
C TYR A 355 -26.44 5.65 -20.69
N THR A 356 -26.80 6.89 -21.03
CA THR A 356 -28.12 7.45 -20.71
C THR A 356 -29.17 6.80 -21.59
N GLN A 357 -28.91 6.72 -22.89
CA GLN A 357 -29.76 6.00 -23.83
C GLN A 357 -29.87 4.51 -23.45
N TYR A 358 -28.75 3.86 -23.15
CA TYR A 358 -28.73 2.44 -22.76
C TYR A 358 -29.59 2.18 -21.52
N ASN A 359 -29.44 3.00 -20.48
CA ASN A 359 -30.23 2.89 -19.25
C ASN A 359 -31.72 3.12 -19.52
N GLY A 360 -32.07 4.08 -20.39
CA GLY A 360 -33.45 4.30 -20.82
C GLY A 360 -34.07 3.06 -21.46
N LEU A 361 -33.38 2.46 -22.43
CA LEU A 361 -33.82 1.23 -23.12
C LEU A 361 -33.93 0.03 -22.17
N ALA A 362 -32.98 -0.11 -21.24
CA ALA A 362 -33.00 -1.16 -20.23
C ALA A 362 -34.24 -1.04 -19.31
N MET A 363 -34.54 0.18 -18.85
CA MET A 363 -35.72 0.45 -18.01
C MET A 363 -37.03 0.23 -18.77
N GLU A 364 -37.11 0.64 -20.05
CA GLU A 364 -38.28 0.36 -20.90
C GLU A 364 -38.50 -1.14 -21.09
N THR A 365 -37.42 -1.91 -21.30
CA THR A 365 -37.49 -3.36 -21.47
C THR A 365 -37.94 -4.04 -20.18
N PHE A 366 -37.40 -3.63 -19.03
CA PHE A 366 -37.82 -4.12 -17.72
C PHE A 366 -39.31 -3.87 -17.48
N ASN A 367 -39.79 -2.66 -17.76
CA ASN A 367 -41.21 -2.30 -17.58
C ASN A 367 -42.15 -3.05 -18.51
N LYS A 368 -41.70 -3.53 -19.68
CA LYS A 368 -42.50 -4.36 -20.60
C LYS A 368 -42.64 -5.81 -20.15
N CYS A 369 -41.74 -6.27 -19.27
CA CYS A 369 -41.74 -7.62 -18.72
C CYS A 369 -42.52 -7.75 -17.40
N LEU A 370 -42.91 -6.61 -16.80
CA LEU A 370 -43.87 -6.52 -15.69
C LEU A 370 -45.30 -6.47 -16.25
#